data_AF-A0A0N4T3I6-F1
#
_entry.id   AF-A0A0N4T3I6-F1
#
_cell.length_a   1.000
_cell.length_b   1.000
_cell.length_c   1.000
_cell.angle_alpha   90.00
_cell.angle_beta   90.00
_cell.angle_gamma   90.00
#
_symmetry.space_group_name_H-M   'P 1'
#
loop_
_entity.id
_entity.type
_entity.pdbx_description
1 polymer ?
#
loop_
_entity_poly.entity_id
_entity_poly.type
_entity_poly.pdbx_seq_one_letter_code
_entity_poly.pdbx_strand_id
1 'polypeptide(L)'
;RRETRATGVVAAILIAFLICWIPYFCIAVYRGVCTGLNIQLNESLHVNLFMLSSWLGYAHSCFNPIIYTCLNKNFRRTIKQMICYFCHKNRKNL
;
A
#
# COMPACT_ATOMS: atom_id res chain seq x y z
N ARG A 1 -0.07 27.15 12.32
CA ARG A 1 -0.67 26.63 11.06
C ARG A 1 0.23 25.62 10.30
N ARG A 2 1.53 25.47 10.61
CA ARG A 2 2.38 24.38 10.06
C ARG A 2 2.20 23.04 10.80
N GLU A 3 1.97 23.10 12.10
CA GLU A 3 1.67 21.96 13.00
C GLU A 3 0.62 20.99 12.43
N THR A 4 -0.53 21.51 11.96
CA THR A 4 -1.67 20.71 11.50
C THR A 4 -1.41 19.92 10.21
N ARG A 5 -0.43 20.34 9.39
CA ARG A 5 -0.05 19.60 8.17
C ARG A 5 0.76 18.34 8.50
N ALA A 6 1.60 18.39 9.53
CA ALA A 6 2.37 17.22 9.96
C ALA A 6 1.43 16.14 10.53
N THR A 7 0.48 16.52 11.37
CA THR A 7 -0.52 15.60 11.94
C THR A 7 -1.38 14.93 10.87
N GLY A 8 -1.78 15.67 9.83
CA GLY A 8 -2.55 15.09 8.71
C GLY A 8 -1.77 14.05 7.91
N VAL A 9 -0.46 14.23 7.75
CA VAL A 9 0.41 13.22 7.11
C VAL A 9 0.55 11.99 8.00
N VAL A 10 0.78 12.17 9.31
CA VAL A 10 0.86 11.05 10.26
C VAL A 10 -0.44 10.24 10.28
N ALA A 11 -1.60 10.89 10.35
CA ALA A 11 -2.90 10.22 10.30
C ALA A 11 -3.09 9.41 9.00
N ALA A 12 -2.67 9.95 7.85
CA ALA A 12 -2.74 9.24 6.59
C ALA A 12 -1.79 8.04 6.51
N ILE A 13 -0.58 8.15 7.09
CA ILE A 13 0.35 7.02 7.22
C ILE A 13 -0.29 5.91 8.05
N LEU A 14 -0.89 6.25 9.19
CA LEU A 14 -1.57 5.30 10.05
C LEU A 14 -2.77 4.63 9.35
N ILE A 15 -3.57 5.37 8.60
CA ILE A 15 -4.70 4.81 7.84
C ILE A 15 -4.22 3.87 6.73
N ALA A 16 -3.18 4.25 5.97
CA ALA A 16 -2.62 3.42 4.92
C ALA A 16 -1.98 2.13 5.47
N PHE A 17 -1.25 2.26 6.58
CA PHE A 17 -0.70 1.16 7.35
C PHE A 17 -1.81 0.18 7.75
N LEU A 18 -2.91 0.68 8.34
CA LEU A 18 -4.05 -0.14 8.74
C LEU A 18 -4.72 -0.81 7.53
N ILE A 19 -4.98 -0.09 6.45
CA ILE A 19 -5.60 -0.68 5.24
C ILE A 19 -4.74 -1.80 4.66
N CYS A 20 -3.41 -1.68 4.68
CA CYS A 20 -2.52 -2.75 4.24
C CYS A 20 -2.47 -3.95 5.19
N TRP A 21 -2.62 -3.72 6.49
CA TRP A 21 -2.50 -4.77 7.50
C TRP A 21 -3.83 -5.47 7.83
N ILE A 22 -4.96 -4.79 7.64
CA ILE A 22 -6.31 -5.33 7.83
C ILE A 22 -6.52 -6.66 7.07
N PRO A 23 -6.23 -6.77 5.75
CA PRO A 23 -6.42 -8.03 5.04
C PRO A 23 -5.58 -9.15 5.65
N TYR A 24 -4.33 -8.90 6.02
CA TYR A 24 -3.47 -9.87 6.69
C TYR A 24 -4.06 -10.35 8.01
N PHE A 25 -4.49 -9.40 8.86
CA PHE A 25 -5.11 -9.71 10.15
C PHE A 25 -6.41 -10.50 9.98
N CYS A 26 -7.26 -10.12 9.03
CA CYS A 26 -8.49 -10.84 8.72
C CYS A 26 -8.21 -12.29 8.29
N ILE A 27 -7.23 -12.50 7.40
CA ILE A 27 -6.83 -13.84 6.94
C ILE A 27 -6.30 -14.68 8.10
N ALA A 28 -5.43 -14.10 8.94
CA ALA A 28 -4.86 -14.79 10.10
C ALA A 28 -5.93 -15.19 11.14
N VAL A 29 -6.84 -14.28 11.48
CA VAL A 29 -7.97 -14.56 12.39
C VAL A 29 -8.90 -15.61 11.78
N TYR A 30 -9.20 -15.50 10.48
CA TYR A 30 -10.04 -16.46 9.77
C TYR A 30 -9.47 -17.87 9.81
N ARG A 31 -8.14 -18.05 9.63
CA ARG A 31 -7.50 -19.36 9.86
C ARG A 31 -7.73 -19.88 11.26
N GLY A 32 -7.42 -19.06 12.27
CA GLY A 32 -7.48 -19.47 13.67
C GLY A 32 -8.88 -19.94 14.06
N VAL A 33 -9.91 -19.22 13.61
CA VAL A 33 -11.32 -19.57 13.84
C VAL A 33 -11.69 -20.87 13.13
N CYS A 34 -11.36 -21.02 11.85
CA CYS A 34 -11.70 -22.23 11.10
C CYS A 34 -10.95 -23.47 11.61
N THR A 35 -9.68 -23.34 12.02
CA THR A 35 -8.93 -24.43 12.67
C THR A 35 -9.56 -24.83 14.00
N GLY A 36 -9.99 -23.87 14.82
CA GLY A 36 -10.67 -24.16 16.09
C GLY A 36 -12.04 -24.82 15.92
N LEU A 37 -12.75 -24.51 14.83
CA LEU A 37 -14.10 -25.02 14.54
C LEU A 37 -14.11 -26.24 13.60
N ASN A 38 -12.95 -26.78 13.21
CA ASN A 38 -12.82 -27.87 12.22
C ASN A 38 -13.56 -27.60 10.90
N ILE A 39 -13.61 -26.34 10.47
CA ILE A 39 -14.24 -25.94 9.22
C ILE A 39 -13.26 -26.21 8.08
N GLN A 40 -13.71 -26.90 7.02
CA GLN A 40 -12.91 -27.06 5.81
C GLN A 40 -12.67 -25.70 5.15
N LEU A 41 -11.40 -25.34 5.06
CA LEU A 41 -10.94 -24.15 4.37
C LEU A 41 -10.63 -24.48 2.91
N ASN A 42 -10.96 -23.56 2.00
CA ASN A 42 -10.40 -23.58 0.67
C ASN A 42 -8.93 -23.15 0.73
N GLU A 43 -8.04 -24.14 0.88
CA GLU A 43 -6.59 -23.98 0.93
C GLU A 43 -6.06 -23.07 -0.21
N SER A 44 -6.54 -23.28 -1.45
CA SER A 44 -6.11 -22.49 -2.61
C SER A 44 -6.45 -20.99 -2.48
N LEU A 45 -7.65 -20.68 -2.00
CA LEU A 45 -8.09 -19.30 -1.80
C LEU A 45 -7.33 -18.67 -0.63
N HIS A 46 -7.09 -19.45 0.42
CA HIS A 46 -6.34 -19.03 1.58
C HIS A 46 -4.88 -18.68 1.25
N VAL A 47 -4.19 -19.57 0.52
CA VAL A 47 -2.82 -19.36 0.07
C VAL A 47 -2.71 -18.14 -0.83
N ASN A 48 -3.65 -17.96 -1.78
CA ASN A 48 -3.65 -16.78 -2.64
C ASN A 48 -3.82 -15.48 -1.84
N LEU A 49 -4.77 -15.45 -0.89
CA LEU A 49 -4.99 -14.28 -0.05
C LEU A 49 -3.79 -13.99 0.85
N PHE A 50 -3.19 -15.02 1.46
CA PHE A 50 -1.99 -14.87 2.29
C PHE A 50 -0.81 -14.35 1.48
N MET A 51 -0.62 -14.88 0.27
CA MET A 51 0.41 -14.43 -0.66
C MET A 51 0.15 -12.96 -1.04
N LEU A 52 -1.03 -12.62 -1.58
CA LEU A 52 -1.39 -11.24 -1.94
C LEU A 52 -1.20 -10.26 -0.77
N SER A 53 -1.61 -10.66 0.44
CA SER A 53 -1.45 -9.83 1.63
C SER A 53 0.01 -9.68 2.05
N SER A 54 0.84 -10.71 1.87
CA SER A 54 2.29 -10.62 2.10
C SER A 54 2.95 -9.68 1.10
N TRP A 55 2.54 -9.74 -0.17
CA TRP A 55 3.00 -8.81 -1.21
C TRP A 55 2.56 -7.36 -0.93
N LEU A 56 1.35 -7.16 -0.42
CA LEU A 56 0.88 -5.86 0.10
C LEU A 56 1.70 -5.38 1.30
N GLY A 57 2.07 -6.28 2.21
CA GLY A 57 2.99 -6.00 3.31
C GLY A 57 4.39 -5.62 2.85
N TYR A 58 4.91 -6.22 1.78
CA TYR A 58 6.17 -5.77 1.15
C TYR A 58 6.01 -4.40 0.48
N ALA A 59 4.86 -4.15 -0.16
CA ALA A 59 4.53 -2.84 -0.72
C ALA A 59 4.40 -1.73 0.34
N HIS A 60 4.28 -2.08 1.63
CA HIS A 60 4.37 -1.15 2.77
C HIS A 60 5.62 -0.27 2.76
N SER A 61 6.74 -0.81 2.29
CA SER A 61 7.96 -0.03 2.14
C SER A 61 7.83 1.04 1.03
N CYS A 62 7.12 0.72 -0.06
CA CYS A 62 6.78 1.65 -1.15
C CYS A 62 5.70 2.66 -0.74
N PHE A 63 4.88 2.34 0.26
CA PHE A 63 3.86 3.27 0.74
C PHE A 63 4.46 4.50 1.41
N ASN A 64 5.66 4.44 1.98
CA ASN A 64 6.34 5.61 2.53
C ASN A 64 6.41 6.79 1.54
N PRO A 65 7.05 6.70 0.35
CA PRO A 65 7.02 7.76 -0.66
C PRO A 65 5.63 7.98 -1.28
N ILE A 66 4.79 6.95 -1.43
CA ILE A 66 3.43 7.09 -2.01
C ILE A 66 2.52 7.94 -1.12
N ILE A 67 2.59 7.79 0.20
CA ILE A 67 1.80 8.57 1.15
C ILE A 67 2.25 10.04 1.11
N TYR A 68 3.56 10.31 1.04
CA TYR A 68 4.07 11.67 0.83
C TYR A 68 3.68 12.26 -0.54
N THR A 69 3.58 11.44 -1.59
CA THR A 69 3.26 11.90 -2.95
C THR A 69 1.76 12.08 -3.22
N CYS A 70 0.89 11.26 -2.63
CA CYS A 70 -0.57 11.33 -2.83
C CYS A 70 -1.20 12.49 -2.05
N LEU A 71 -0.75 12.75 -0.82
CA LEU A 71 -1.25 13.85 0.01
C LEU A 71 -0.75 15.23 -0.41
N ASN A 72 0.33 15.31 -1.19
CA ASN A 72 0.86 16.58 -1.68
C ASN A 72 0.58 16.73 -3.18
N LYS A 73 -0.40 17.59 -3.55
CA LYS A 73 -0.69 17.93 -4.97
C LYS A 73 0.56 18.38 -5.75
N ASN A 74 1.57 18.91 -5.05
CA ASN A 74 2.86 19.28 -5.62
C ASN A 74 3.71 18.08 -6.09
N PHE A 75 3.64 16.93 -5.43
CA PHE A 75 4.44 15.77 -5.83
C PHE A 75 3.87 15.05 -7.06
N ARG A 76 2.53 15.03 -7.22
CA ARG A 76 1.88 14.59 -8.47
C ARG A 76 2.32 15.42 -9.67
N ARG A 77 2.60 16.72 -9.48
CA ARG A 77 3.20 17.57 -10.52
C ARG A 77 4.65 17.15 -10.82
N THR A 78 5.46 16.86 -9.80
CA THR A 78 6.85 16.40 -9.97
C THR A 78 6.93 15.04 -10.66
N ILE A 79 6.07 14.07 -10.32
CA ILE A 79 6.02 12.76 -11.01
C ILE A 79 5.58 12.94 -12.46
N LYS A 80 4.56 13.77 -12.74
CA LYS A 80 4.20 14.11 -14.13
C LYS A 80 5.36 14.75 -14.88
N GLN A 81 6.11 15.64 -14.23
CA GLN A 81 7.29 16.26 -14.83
C GLN A 81 8.41 15.25 -15.07
N MET A 82 8.70 14.34 -14.13
CA MET A 82 9.69 13.28 -14.33
C MET A 82 9.30 12.35 -15.48
N ILE A 83 8.06 11.86 -15.52
CA ILE A 83 7.57 10.98 -16.58
C ILE A 83 7.61 11.70 -17.94
N CYS A 84 7.17 12.96 -18.01
CA CYS A 84 7.31 13.75 -19.24
C CYS A 84 8.78 14.00 -19.62
N TYR A 85 9.67 14.23 -18.65
CA TYR A 85 11.09 14.43 -18.91
C TYR A 85 11.75 13.15 -19.42
N PHE A 86 11.43 11.98 -18.86
CA PHE A 86 11.88 10.69 -19.37
C PHE A 86 11.34 10.40 -20.78
N CYS A 87 10.05 10.66 -21.05
CA CYS A 87 9.50 10.54 -22.41
C CYS A 87 10.16 11.49 -23.40
N HIS A 88 10.46 12.73 -22.99
CA HIS A 88 11.12 13.71 -23.85
C HIS A 88 12.60 13.39 -24.08
N LYS A 89 13.30 12.85 -23.06
CA LYS A 89 14.67 12.36 -23.19
C LYS A 89 14.76 11.13 -24.10
N ASN A 90 13.79 10.22 -24.03
CA ASN A 90 13.75 9.04 -24.89
C ASN A 90 13.48 9.42 -26.37
N ARG A 91 12.66 10.45 -26.62
CA ARG A 91 12.45 11.00 -27.98
C ARG A 91 13.66 11.71 -28.60
N LYS A 92 14.62 12.18 -27.80
CA LYS A 92 15.84 12.86 -28.28
C LYS A 92 17.04 11.92 -28.43
N ASN A 93 16.93 10.69 -27.96
CA ASN A 93 17.93 9.62 -28.13
C ASN A 93 17.57 8.66 -29.28
N LEU A 94 16.57 9.02 -30.09
CA LEU A 94 16.19 8.39 -31.35
C LEU A 94 16.47 9.40 -32.47
#